data_AF-A0A833MYS1-F1
#
_entry.id   AF-A0A833MYS1-F1
#
_cell.length_a   1.000
_cell.length_b   1.000
_cell.length_c   1.000
_cell.angle_alpha   90.00
_cell.angle_beta   90.00
_cell.angle_gamma   90.00
#
_symmetry.space_group_name_H-M   'P 1'
#
loop_
_entity.id
_entity.type
_entity.pdbx_description
1 polymer ?
#
loop_
_entity_poly.entity_id
_entity_poly.type
_entity_poly.pdbx_seq_one_letter_code
_entity_poly.pdbx_strand_id
1 'polypeptide(L)' 'PNTAMGRTLQAMERVKAGIRAVVEHPFHVVKNLFGHRKVRYRGLAKNEAQLYTLFALANLVRVKRQLMPG' A
#
# COMPACT_ATOMS: atom_id res chain seq x y z
N PRO A 1 -2.36 20.30 -19.71
CA PRO A 1 -2.76 20.49 -21.13
C PRO A 1 -3.41 21.87 -21.31
N ASN A 2 -3.11 22.58 -22.39
CA ASN A 2 -3.46 24.01 -22.54
C ASN A 2 -4.95 24.27 -22.84
N THR A 3 -5.78 23.23 -22.86
CA THR A 3 -7.24 23.29 -23.04
C THR A 3 -7.99 23.16 -21.71
N ALA A 4 -9.18 23.77 -21.59
CA ALA A 4 -10.02 23.65 -20.40
C ALA A 4 -10.40 22.19 -20.09
N MET A 5 -10.76 21.41 -21.12
CA MET A 5 -11.00 19.96 -21.03
C MET A 5 -9.78 19.19 -20.53
N GLY A 6 -8.57 19.61 -20.91
CA GLY A 6 -7.36 18.95 -20.46
C GLY A 6 -7.09 19.13 -18.96
N ARG A 7 -7.48 20.28 -18.40
CA ARG A 7 -7.35 20.53 -16.95
C ARG A 7 -8.33 19.71 -16.13
N THR A 8 -9.57 19.55 -16.60
CA THR A 8 -10.59 18.73 -15.92
C THR A 8 -10.19 17.24 -15.92
N LEU A 9 -9.73 16.71 -17.04
CA LEU A 9 -9.20 15.35 -17.13
C LEU A 9 -8.01 15.11 -16.18
N GLN A 10 -7.07 16.06 -16.11
CA GLN A 10 -5.93 15.97 -15.20
C GLN A 10 -6.36 15.94 -13.72
N ALA A 11 -7.37 16.73 -13.35
CA ALA A 11 -7.93 16.72 -12.01
C ALA A 11 -8.55 15.34 -11.67
N MET A 12 -9.30 14.76 -12.61
CA MET A 12 -9.87 13.41 -12.44
C MET A 12 -8.80 12.33 -12.29
N GLU A 13 -7.74 12.37 -13.11
CA GLU A 13 -6.63 11.43 -12.99
C GLU A 13 -5.87 11.57 -11.67
N ARG A 14 -5.73 12.80 -11.14
CA ARG A 14 -5.16 13.01 -9.80
C ARG A 14 -5.98 12.34 -8.70
N VAL A 15 -7.30 12.49 -8.74
CA VAL A 15 -8.19 11.84 -7.76
C VAL A 15 -8.07 10.33 -7.85
N LYS A 16 -8.12 9.78 -9.06
CA LYS A 16 -7.98 8.34 -9.31
C LYS A 16 -6.63 7.81 -8.80
N ALA A 17 -5.54 8.52 -9.08
CA ALA A 17 -4.20 8.17 -8.61
C ALA A 17 -4.11 8.23 -7.07
N GLY A 18 -4.74 9.21 -6.43
CA GLY A 18 -4.81 9.30 -4.97
C GLY A 18 -5.48 8.09 -4.34
N ILE A 19 -6.61 7.65 -4.90
CA ILE A 19 -7.32 6.44 -4.44
C ILE A 19 -6.43 5.20 -4.60
N ARG A 20 -5.73 5.08 -5.73
CA ARG A 20 -4.79 3.97 -5.96
C ARG A 20 -3.65 3.94 -4.95
N ALA A 21 -3.07 5.10 -4.63
CA ALA A 21 -1.96 5.21 -3.69
C ALA A 21 -2.29 4.66 -2.29
N VAL A 22 -3.55 4.77 -1.84
CA VAL A 22 -3.99 4.24 -0.53
C VAL A 22 -3.78 2.73 -0.42
N VAL A 23 -4.03 1.99 -1.51
CA VAL A 23 -3.90 0.53 -1.56
C VAL A 23 -2.51 0.11 -2.02
N GLU A 24 -1.95 0.79 -3.02
CA GLU A 24 -0.64 0.45 -3.57
C GLU A 24 0.48 0.57 -2.53
N HIS A 25 0.40 1.55 -1.62
CA HIS A 25 1.44 1.77 -0.61
C HIS A 25 1.62 0.62 0.39
N PRO A 26 0.59 0.14 1.12
CA PRO A 26 0.75 -1.00 2.01
C PRO A 26 1.12 -2.29 1.26
N PHE A 27 0.61 -2.49 0.03
CA PHE A 27 1.04 -3.61 -0.82
C PHE A 27 2.52 -3.52 -1.21
N HIS A 28 3.03 -2.32 -1.50
CA HIS A 28 4.45 -2.10 -1.77
C HIS A 28 5.32 -2.46 -0.56
N VAL A 29 4.92 -2.04 0.64
CA VAL A 29 5.63 -2.39 1.89
C VAL A 29 5.67 -3.91 2.07
N VAL A 30 4.54 -4.60 1.96
CA VAL A 30 4.48 -6.06 2.15
C VAL A 30 5.28 -6.81 1.08
N LYS A 31 5.16 -6.43 -0.19
CA LYS A 31 5.81 -7.17 -1.29
C LYS A 31 7.31 -6.88 -1.42
N ASN A 32 7.72 -5.62 -1.25
CA ASN A 32 9.09 -5.20 -1.52
C ASN A 32 9.91 -5.05 -0.24
N LEU A 33 9.41 -4.32 0.77
CA LEU A 33 10.16 -4.11 2.00
C LEU A 33 10.23 -5.38 2.86
N PHE A 34 9.10 -6.10 2.98
CA PHE A 34 9.06 -7.36 3.71
C PHE A 34 9.35 -8.59 2.83
N GLY A 35 9.50 -8.40 1.51
CA GLY A 35 9.88 -9.48 0.59
C GLY A 35 8.82 -10.57 0.38
N HIS A 36 7.54 -10.31 0.66
CA HIS A 36 6.47 -11.29 0.49
C HIS A 36 6.13 -11.50 -1.01
N ARG A 37 6.92 -12.32 -1.69
CA ARG A 37 6.77 -12.64 -3.12
C ARG A 37 6.01 -13.94 -3.41
N LYS A 38 5.98 -14.87 -2.45
CA LYS A 38 5.30 -16.17 -2.54
C LYS A 38 4.70 -16.55 -1.18
N VAL A 39 3.62 -17.34 -1.21
CA VAL A 39 3.03 -17.96 -0.03
C VAL A 39 4.05 -18.88 0.65
N ARG A 40 4.07 -18.89 1.99
CA ARG A 40 5.08 -19.65 2.76
C ARG A 40 4.53 -20.94 3.36
N TYR A 41 3.25 -20.98 3.65
CA TYR A 41 2.64 -22.09 4.38
C TYR A 41 1.78 -22.99 3.48
N ARG A 42 1.67 -24.27 3.86
CA ARG A 42 0.67 -25.17 3.26
C ARG A 42 -0.69 -24.90 3.90
N GLY A 43 -1.65 -24.46 3.10
CA GLY A 43 -3.03 -24.17 3.50
C GLY A 43 -3.38 -22.68 3.54
N LEU A 44 -4.62 -22.36 3.19
CA LEU A 44 -5.10 -20.97 3.07
C LEU A 44 -5.11 -20.25 4.41
N ALA A 45 -5.66 -20.86 5.46
CA ALA A 45 -5.78 -20.24 6.78
C ALA A 45 -4.44 -19.74 7.35
N LYS A 46 -3.36 -20.51 7.17
CA LYS A 46 -2.02 -20.12 7.64
C LYS A 46 -1.44 -18.95 6.85
N ASN A 47 -1.67 -18.91 5.54
CA ASN A 47 -1.24 -17.78 4.71
C ASN A 47 -2.07 -16.53 4.97
N GLU A 48 -3.36 -16.68 5.25
CA GLU A 48 -4.25 -15.57 5.62
C GLU A 48 -3.81 -14.92 6.94
N ALA A 49 -3.58 -15.72 7.98
CA ALA A 49 -3.04 -15.24 9.25
C ALA A 49 -1.68 -14.54 9.09
N GLN A 50 -0.80 -15.09 8.23
CA GLN A 50 0.47 -14.44 7.87
C GLN A 50 0.23 -13.09 7.20
N LEU A 51 -0.71 -13.01 6.24
CA LEU A 51 -1.01 -11.79 5.50
C LEU A 51 -1.54 -10.70 6.44
N TYR A 52 -2.49 -11.02 7.33
CA TYR A 52 -2.98 -10.07 8.34
C TYR A 52 -1.85 -9.53 9.21
N THR A 53 -0.95 -10.41 9.65
CA THR A 53 0.22 -10.02 10.44
C THR A 53 1.13 -9.07 9.66
N LEU A 54 1.43 -9.37 8.39
CA LEU A 54 2.26 -8.51 7.54
C LEU A 54 1.62 -7.14 7.31
N PHE A 55 0.31 -7.06 7.09
CA PHE A 55 -0.37 -5.78 6.94
C PHE A 55 -0.44 -4.99 8.27
N ALA A 56 -0.60 -5.65 9.41
CA ALA A 56 -0.49 -4.99 10.71
C ALA A 56 0.91 -4.39 10.93
N LEU A 57 1.96 -5.14 10.60
CA LEU A 57 3.35 -4.64 10.65
C LEU A 57 3.60 -3.50 9.64
N ALA A 58 3.00 -3.56 8.44
CA ALA A 58 3.12 -2.49 7.45
C ALA A 58 2.52 -1.18 7.97
N ASN A 59 1.42 -1.24 8.72
CA ASN A 59 0.85 -0.08 9.40
C ASN A 59 1.80 0.49 10.46
N LEU A 60 2.48 -0.36 11.24
CA LEU A 60 3.48 0.09 12.22
C LEU A 60 4.68 0.77 11.53
N VAL A 61 5.14 0.24 10.41
CA VAL A 61 6.22 0.88 9.62
C VAL A 61 5.79 2.27 9.12
N ARG A 62 4.53 2.43 8.70
CA ARG A 62 3.99 3.73 8.26
C ARG A 62 4.02 4.77 9.38
N VAL A 63 3.73 4.38 10.62
CA VAL A 63 3.73 5.30 11.78
C VAL A 63 5.04 5.29 12.57
N LYS A 64 6.08 4.58 12.10
CA LYS A 64 7.35 4.41 12.81
C LYS A 64 7.96 5.73 13.30
N ARG A 65 7.92 6.80 12.48
CA ARG A 65 8.45 8.12 12.84
C ARG A 65 7.67 8.79 13.98
N GLN A 66 6.40 8.45 14.15
CA GLN A 66 5.55 8.96 15.24
C GLN A 66 5.74 8.14 16.51
N LEU A 67 5.94 6.82 16.36
CA LEU A 67 6.12 5.89 17.49
C LEU A 67 7.54 5.92 18.09
N MET A 68 8.53 6.28 17.28
CA MET A 68 9.93 6.42 17.70
C MET A 68 10.39 7.86 17.45
N PRO A 69 9.90 8.84 18.25
CA PRO A 69 10.48 10.17 18.23
C PRO A 69 11.92 10.05 18.73
N GLY A 70 12.88 10.41 17.87
CA GLY A 70 14.27 10.60 18.26
C GLY A 70 14.46 11.90 19.02
#